data_AF-A0A3C7W5Q6-F1
#
_entry.id   AF-A0A3C7W5Q6-F1
#
_cell.length_a   1.000
_cell.length_b   1.000
_cell.length_c   1.000
_cell.angle_alpha   90.00
_cell.angle_beta   90.00
_cell.angle_gamma   90.00
#
_symmetry.space_group_name_H-M   'P 1'
#
loop_
_entity.id
_entity.type
_entity.pdbx_description
1 polymer ?
#
loop_
_entity_poly.entity_id
_entity_poly.type
_entity_poly.pdbx_seq_one_letter_code
_entity_poly.pdbx_strand_id
1 'polypeptide(L)'
;AAAAGANALARPALAAAFQRVLFSSGFSSQDSGHGDAGAPALPGFATRGAPLTADNARAVLHASGSIPFLLTGERDIPGAPPGHYWDGGIIDYHFDPRPLGTGGLILYPHFRSDLTPGWFDKFLPWRRLAPALVERLVLVAPHPDFVASLPLGKIPDRGDFTKLETEERLANWRCCLARGEELAEAFAAQVAGPDPLAGVSVS
;
A
#
# COMPACT_ATOMS: atom_id res chain seq x y z
N ALA A 1 18.88 7.73 -9.29
CA ALA A 1 18.88 9.06 -9.96
C ALA A 1 18.16 9.04 -11.31
N ALA A 2 18.59 8.21 -12.28
CA ALA A 2 17.95 8.14 -13.61
C ALA A 2 16.45 7.76 -13.59
N ALA A 3 16.03 6.82 -12.72
CA ALA A 3 14.63 6.41 -12.60
C ALA A 3 13.69 7.52 -12.09
N ALA A 4 14.17 8.41 -11.21
CA ALA A 4 13.37 9.52 -10.67
C ALA A 4 13.12 10.61 -11.74
N GLY A 5 14.10 10.86 -12.63
CA GLY A 5 13.93 11.76 -13.78
C GLY A 5 13.09 11.17 -14.91
N ALA A 6 13.18 9.86 -15.15
CA ALA A 6 12.42 9.16 -16.19
C ALA A 6 10.91 9.04 -15.90
N ASN A 7 10.52 9.25 -14.64
CA ASN A 7 9.12 9.19 -14.24
C ASN A 7 8.25 10.30 -14.87
N ALA A 8 8.86 11.44 -15.22
CA ALA A 8 8.16 12.50 -15.95
C ALA A 8 7.81 12.10 -17.40
N LEU A 9 8.47 11.08 -17.97
CA LEU A 9 8.39 10.79 -19.41
C LEU A 9 7.88 9.38 -19.79
N ALA A 10 8.01 8.32 -18.99
CA ALA A 10 7.41 7.03 -19.37
C ALA A 10 7.35 6.00 -18.23
N ARG A 11 6.15 5.70 -17.71
CA ARG A 11 5.89 4.51 -16.87
C ARG A 11 6.45 3.22 -17.49
N PRO A 12 6.47 3.03 -18.83
CA PRO A 12 7.17 1.91 -19.47
C PRO A 12 8.69 1.85 -19.23
N ALA A 13 9.38 2.97 -19.03
CA ALA A 13 10.82 2.96 -18.73
C ALA A 13 11.10 2.44 -17.30
N LEU A 14 10.15 2.64 -16.37
CA LEU A 14 10.23 2.04 -15.03
C LEU A 14 10.07 0.51 -15.10
N ALA A 15 9.23 0.00 -16.02
CA ALA A 15 9.03 -1.44 -16.19
C ALA A 15 10.28 -2.20 -16.65
N ALA A 16 11.23 -1.52 -17.31
CA ALA A 16 12.52 -2.09 -17.66
C ALA A 16 13.51 -2.11 -16.48
N ALA A 17 13.32 -1.23 -15.48
CA ALA A 17 14.22 -1.08 -14.35
C ALA A 17 13.74 -1.79 -13.07
N PHE A 18 12.44 -2.09 -12.98
CA PHE A 18 11.81 -2.69 -11.82
C PHE A 18 11.02 -3.95 -12.18
N GLN A 19 11.06 -4.91 -11.27
CA GLN A 19 10.22 -6.11 -11.28
C GLN A 19 9.32 -6.08 -10.05
N ARG A 20 8.07 -6.51 -10.21
CA ARG A 20 7.13 -6.71 -9.11
C ARG A 20 7.36 -8.10 -8.51
N VAL A 21 7.50 -8.18 -7.19
CA VAL A 21 7.50 -9.45 -6.46
C VAL A 21 6.36 -9.46 -5.46
N LEU A 22 5.48 -10.45 -5.58
CA LEU A 22 4.33 -10.65 -4.69
C LEU A 22 4.65 -11.79 -3.73
N PHE A 23 4.59 -11.50 -2.43
CA PHE A 23 4.74 -12.50 -1.38
C PHE A 23 3.36 -12.93 -0.87
N SER A 24 3.10 -14.24 -0.82
CA SER A 24 1.84 -14.77 -0.30
C SER A 24 2.05 -16.09 0.42
N SER A 25 1.30 -16.32 1.49
CA SER A 25 1.25 -17.61 2.19
C SER A 25 0.55 -18.69 1.35
N GLY A 26 -0.19 -18.30 0.31
CA GLY A 26 -0.81 -19.22 -0.65
C GLY A 26 0.12 -19.67 -1.77
N PHE A 27 1.32 -19.09 -1.90
CA PHE A 27 2.31 -19.52 -2.88
C PHE A 27 3.17 -20.64 -2.29
N SER A 28 3.42 -21.70 -3.06
CA SER A 28 4.23 -22.85 -2.61
C SER A 28 5.67 -22.75 -3.11
N SER A 29 6.62 -23.14 -2.26
CA SER A 29 8.03 -23.28 -2.64
C SER A 29 8.26 -24.43 -3.64
N GLN A 30 7.32 -25.36 -3.81
CA GLN A 30 7.42 -26.41 -4.84
C GLN A 30 7.12 -25.89 -6.26
N ASP A 31 6.43 -24.76 -6.38
CA ASP A 31 6.13 -24.11 -7.67
C ASP A 31 7.32 -23.28 -8.18
N SER A 32 8.37 -23.13 -7.35
CA SER A 32 9.52 -22.24 -7.59
C SER A 32 10.52 -22.73 -8.65
N GLY A 33 10.31 -23.92 -9.21
CA GLY A 33 11.19 -24.47 -10.26
C GLY A 33 11.17 -23.65 -11.57
N HIS A 34 10.09 -22.92 -11.86
CA HIS A 34 9.93 -22.16 -13.11
C HIS A 34 9.26 -20.80 -12.92
N GLY A 35 9.62 -20.08 -11.85
CA GLY A 35 9.60 -18.62 -11.84
C GLY A 35 8.24 -17.91 -11.79
N ASP A 36 7.14 -18.60 -11.56
CA ASP A 36 5.88 -17.93 -11.25
C ASP A 36 5.11 -18.82 -10.28
N ALA A 37 5.27 -18.56 -8.97
CA ALA A 37 4.58 -19.31 -7.91
C ALA A 37 3.06 -18.97 -7.88
N GLY A 38 2.38 -19.03 -9.03
CA GLY A 38 0.97 -18.74 -9.16
C GLY A 38 0.59 -17.26 -8.98
N ALA A 39 1.52 -16.33 -9.22
CA ALA A 39 1.20 -14.91 -9.14
C ALA A 39 0.21 -14.52 -10.25
N PRO A 40 -0.73 -13.59 -9.96
CA PRO A 40 -1.64 -13.10 -10.97
C PRO A 40 -0.89 -12.38 -12.09
N ALA A 41 -1.40 -12.52 -13.31
CA ALA A 41 -0.94 -11.73 -14.45
C ALA A 41 -1.37 -10.27 -14.27
N LEU A 42 -0.42 -9.42 -13.84
CA LEU A 42 -0.65 -8.00 -13.62
C LEU A 42 -0.01 -7.17 -14.73
N PRO A 43 -0.70 -6.13 -15.25
CA PRO A 43 -0.16 -5.30 -16.31
C PRO A 43 1.01 -4.42 -15.82
N GLY A 44 1.77 -3.89 -16.78
CA GLY A 44 2.73 -2.82 -16.59
C GLY A 44 4.13 -3.25 -16.12
N PHE A 45 4.24 -4.27 -15.27
CA PHE A 45 5.53 -4.74 -14.73
C PHE A 45 5.60 -6.26 -14.76
N ALA A 46 6.78 -6.81 -15.04
CA ALA A 46 7.02 -8.25 -14.85
C ALA A 46 6.74 -8.62 -13.40
N THR A 47 5.89 -9.61 -13.18
CA THR A 47 5.45 -10.03 -11.84
C THR A 47 6.00 -11.41 -11.53
N ARG A 48 6.51 -11.58 -10.30
CA ARG A 48 6.98 -12.86 -9.77
C ARG A 48 6.26 -13.16 -8.46
N GLY A 49 5.79 -14.39 -8.28
CA GLY A 49 5.32 -14.89 -6.99
C GLY A 49 6.47 -15.47 -6.16
N ALA A 50 6.41 -15.27 -4.84
CA ALA A 50 7.31 -15.88 -3.87
C ALA A 50 6.54 -16.29 -2.59
N PRO A 51 6.83 -17.44 -1.98
CA PRO A 51 6.17 -17.85 -0.74
C PRO A 51 6.49 -16.88 0.41
N LEU A 52 5.46 -16.44 1.15
CA LEU A 52 5.63 -15.78 2.44
C LEU A 52 5.73 -16.85 3.53
N THR A 53 6.88 -16.93 4.19
CA THR A 53 7.15 -17.92 5.24
C THR A 53 7.51 -17.21 6.55
N ALA A 54 7.47 -17.94 7.66
CA ALA A 54 7.92 -17.41 8.94
C ALA A 54 9.39 -16.92 8.88
N ASP A 55 10.24 -17.63 8.12
CA ASP A 55 11.66 -17.33 8.00
C ASP A 55 11.95 -16.04 7.22
N ASN A 56 11.11 -15.69 6.24
CA ASN A 56 11.30 -14.50 5.41
C ASN A 56 10.38 -13.33 5.77
N ALA A 57 9.36 -13.52 6.61
CA ALA A 57 8.35 -12.51 6.93
C ALA A 57 8.94 -11.17 7.40
N ARG A 58 9.99 -11.19 8.22
CA ARG A 58 10.66 -9.97 8.69
C ARG A 58 11.32 -9.21 7.54
N ALA A 59 12.05 -9.90 6.67
CA ALA A 59 12.73 -9.28 5.54
C ALA A 59 11.70 -8.74 4.53
N VAL A 60 10.65 -9.51 4.23
CA VAL A 60 9.57 -9.07 3.36
C VAL A 60 8.90 -7.80 3.91
N LEU A 61 8.57 -7.77 5.20
CA LEU A 61 7.96 -6.61 5.83
C LEU A 61 8.88 -5.37 5.80
N HIS A 62 10.17 -5.55 6.12
CA HIS A 62 11.13 -4.46 6.06
C HIS A 62 11.26 -3.92 4.63
N ALA A 63 11.47 -4.79 3.65
CA ALA A 63 11.55 -4.42 2.25
C ALA A 63 10.32 -3.66 1.77
N SER A 64 9.12 -4.13 2.13
CA SER A 64 7.85 -3.51 1.72
C SER A 64 7.66 -2.09 2.26
N GLY A 65 8.35 -1.71 3.34
CA GLY A 65 8.33 -0.35 3.89
C GLY A 65 9.59 0.47 3.57
N SER A 66 10.59 -0.12 2.91
CA SER A 66 11.87 0.54 2.63
C SER A 66 11.76 1.46 1.42
N ILE A 67 11.50 2.73 1.68
CA ILE A 67 11.46 3.78 0.66
C ILE A 67 12.88 4.02 0.11
N PRO A 68 13.11 3.95 -1.22
CA PRO A 68 14.41 4.22 -1.83
C PRO A 68 14.99 5.56 -1.40
N PHE A 69 16.31 5.57 -1.17
CA PHE A 69 17.10 6.72 -0.72
C PHE A 69 16.80 7.21 0.71
N LEU A 70 15.81 6.64 1.40
CA LEU A 70 15.51 6.95 2.79
C LEU A 70 15.88 5.78 3.72
N LEU A 71 15.52 4.57 3.33
CA LEU A 71 15.80 3.35 4.09
C LEU A 71 16.72 2.43 3.28
N THR A 72 17.24 1.37 3.88
CA THR A 72 17.97 0.33 3.15
C THR A 72 16.99 -0.77 2.77
N GLY A 73 16.98 -1.18 1.51
CA GLY A 73 16.20 -2.33 1.07
C GLY A 73 16.76 -3.65 1.61
N GLU A 74 16.08 -4.76 1.31
CA GLU A 74 16.57 -6.11 1.62
C GLU A 74 17.18 -6.75 0.39
N ARG A 75 18.23 -7.55 0.56
CA ARG A 75 18.86 -8.28 -0.54
C ARG A 75 18.55 -9.77 -0.44
N ASP A 76 18.30 -10.37 -1.60
CA ASP A 76 18.23 -11.82 -1.78
C ASP A 76 17.33 -12.51 -0.75
N ILE A 77 16.10 -12.01 -0.60
CA ILE A 77 15.13 -12.54 0.35
C ILE A 77 14.92 -14.04 0.10
N PRO A 78 15.04 -14.91 1.13
CA PRO A 78 14.88 -16.35 0.97
C PRO A 78 13.55 -16.73 0.32
N GLY A 79 13.61 -17.59 -0.70
CA GLY A 79 12.43 -18.06 -1.45
C GLY A 79 11.98 -17.11 -2.56
N ALA A 80 12.65 -15.98 -2.77
CA ALA A 80 12.36 -15.03 -3.85
C ALA A 80 13.52 -14.97 -4.87
N PRO A 81 13.31 -14.37 -6.06
CA PRO A 81 14.40 -14.15 -7.01
C PRO A 81 15.60 -13.39 -6.39
N PRO A 82 16.83 -13.62 -6.85
CA PRO A 82 17.96 -12.80 -6.40
C PRO A 82 17.75 -11.34 -6.81
N GLY A 83 18.07 -10.39 -5.93
CA GLY A 83 17.83 -8.97 -6.17
C GLY A 83 17.76 -8.11 -4.93
N HIS A 84 17.51 -6.82 -5.16
CA HIS A 84 17.34 -5.81 -4.10
C HIS A 84 15.87 -5.39 -4.04
N TYR A 85 15.28 -5.56 -2.86
CA TYR A 85 13.87 -5.39 -2.58
C TYR A 85 13.61 -4.08 -1.86
N TRP A 86 12.62 -3.35 -2.34
CA TRP A 86 12.24 -2.01 -1.89
C TRP A 86 10.72 -1.89 -1.84
N ASP A 87 10.23 -0.80 -1.26
CA ASP A 87 8.81 -0.51 -1.08
C ASP A 87 8.05 -0.64 -2.41
N GLY A 88 7.01 -1.48 -2.43
CA GLY A 88 6.18 -1.73 -3.60
C GLY A 88 5.43 -0.50 -4.10
N GLY A 89 5.24 0.51 -3.26
CA GLY A 89 4.63 1.78 -3.58
C GLY A 89 5.37 2.59 -4.65
N ILE A 90 6.63 2.25 -4.93
CA ILE A 90 7.36 2.80 -6.09
C ILE A 90 6.60 2.54 -7.39
N ILE A 91 6.00 1.36 -7.53
CA ILE A 91 5.31 0.92 -8.75
C ILE A 91 3.78 0.81 -8.58
N ASP A 92 3.32 0.41 -7.39
CA ASP A 92 1.90 0.15 -7.08
C ASP A 92 1.50 0.81 -5.74
N TYR A 93 1.43 2.14 -5.69
CA TYR A 93 1.14 2.87 -4.45
C TYR A 93 -0.30 2.70 -3.96
N HIS A 94 -1.28 2.94 -4.83
CA HIS A 94 -2.64 2.45 -4.62
C HIS A 94 -2.88 1.36 -5.64
N PHE A 95 -2.78 0.12 -5.18
CA PHE A 95 -2.85 -1.06 -6.01
C PHE A 95 -4.22 -1.14 -6.70
N ASP A 96 -4.22 -1.50 -7.98
CA ASP A 96 -5.42 -1.77 -8.76
C ASP A 96 -5.69 -3.27 -8.77
N PRO A 97 -6.69 -3.77 -8.01
CA PRO A 97 -6.98 -5.18 -7.93
C PRO A 97 -7.88 -5.69 -9.06
N ARG A 98 -8.32 -4.86 -10.02
CA ARG A 98 -9.17 -5.31 -11.13
C ARG A 98 -8.59 -6.46 -11.95
N PRO A 99 -7.27 -6.51 -12.23
CA PRO A 99 -6.66 -7.65 -12.92
C PRO A 99 -6.77 -8.98 -12.16
N LEU A 100 -7.14 -8.97 -10.87
CA LEU A 100 -7.41 -10.18 -10.09
C LEU A 100 -8.74 -10.86 -10.46
N GLY A 101 -9.60 -10.19 -11.25
CA GLY A 101 -10.76 -10.84 -11.88
C GLY A 101 -11.91 -11.20 -10.93
N THR A 102 -12.02 -10.58 -9.76
CA THR A 102 -13.00 -10.96 -8.72
C THR A 102 -14.46 -10.61 -9.06
N GLY A 103 -14.71 -9.83 -10.12
CA GLY A 103 -16.05 -9.55 -10.66
C GLY A 103 -17.02 -8.78 -9.74
N GLY A 104 -16.67 -8.55 -8.48
CA GLY A 104 -17.47 -7.89 -7.46
C GLY A 104 -17.06 -6.45 -7.16
N LEU A 105 -17.50 -5.95 -6.00
CA LEU A 105 -17.02 -4.72 -5.38
C LEU A 105 -15.63 -4.93 -4.78
N ILE A 106 -14.83 -3.87 -4.78
CA ILE A 106 -13.49 -3.80 -4.19
C ILE A 106 -13.60 -2.97 -2.92
N LEU A 107 -13.57 -3.62 -1.76
CA LEU A 107 -13.44 -2.93 -0.48
C LEU A 107 -11.98 -2.48 -0.32
N TYR A 108 -11.77 -1.18 -0.13
CA TYR A 108 -10.44 -0.60 -0.04
C TYR A 108 -10.34 0.27 1.22
N PRO A 109 -10.01 -0.30 2.38
CA PRO A 109 -9.72 0.46 3.57
C PRO A 109 -8.45 1.29 3.36
N HIS A 110 -8.53 2.59 3.59
CA HIS A 110 -7.40 3.49 3.42
C HIS A 110 -7.40 4.61 4.44
N PHE A 111 -6.24 5.23 4.65
CA PHE A 111 -6.10 6.33 5.60
C PHE A 111 -6.42 7.71 4.98
N ARG A 112 -6.77 7.74 3.69
CA ARG A 112 -7.15 8.94 2.93
C ARG A 112 -8.28 8.62 1.95
N SER A 113 -9.02 9.66 1.56
CA SER A 113 -10.05 9.58 0.52
C SER A 113 -9.51 9.85 -0.89
N ASP A 114 -8.25 10.28 -1.03
CA ASP A 114 -7.57 10.48 -2.32
C ASP A 114 -6.66 9.30 -2.66
N LEU A 115 -6.75 8.82 -3.90
CA LEU A 115 -5.96 7.69 -4.38
C LEU A 115 -5.13 8.11 -5.61
N THR A 116 -3.85 7.73 -5.63
CA THR A 116 -2.87 8.01 -6.70
C THR A 116 -2.20 6.73 -7.24
N PRO A 117 -2.05 6.53 -8.56
CA PRO A 117 -1.58 5.26 -9.14
C PRO A 117 -0.15 4.81 -8.79
N GLY A 118 0.72 5.69 -8.30
CA GLY A 118 2.12 5.40 -8.00
C GLY A 118 2.72 6.49 -7.12
N TRP A 119 3.77 6.16 -6.35
CA TRP A 119 4.38 7.12 -5.41
C TRP A 119 4.89 8.38 -6.13
N PHE A 120 5.43 8.14 -7.30
CA PHE A 120 5.93 9.09 -8.27
C PHE A 120 4.86 9.96 -8.94
N ASP A 121 3.61 9.47 -9.02
CA ASP A 121 2.48 10.23 -9.57
C ASP A 121 1.92 11.24 -8.55
N LYS A 122 2.31 11.16 -7.26
CA LYS A 122 1.91 12.12 -6.20
C LYS A 122 2.26 13.58 -6.55
N PHE A 123 3.32 13.79 -7.34
CA PHE A 123 3.75 15.13 -7.76
C PHE A 123 3.11 15.60 -9.08
N LEU A 124 2.24 14.78 -9.69
CA LEU A 124 1.60 15.02 -10.98
C LEU A 124 0.08 14.97 -10.81
N PRO A 125 -0.58 16.06 -10.39
CA PRO A 125 -2.00 16.06 -9.99
C PRO A 125 -3.00 15.68 -11.10
N TRP A 126 -2.55 15.68 -12.36
CA TRP A 126 -3.32 15.22 -13.53
C TRP A 126 -3.31 13.69 -13.69
N ARG A 127 -2.44 12.96 -12.98
CA ARG A 127 -2.41 11.49 -12.94
C ARG A 127 -3.26 10.98 -11.79
N ARG A 128 -4.58 11.14 -11.95
CA ARG A 128 -5.57 10.56 -11.05
C ARG A 128 -5.80 9.09 -11.39
N LEU A 129 -6.33 8.35 -10.43
CA LEU A 129 -6.71 6.96 -10.66
C LEU A 129 -7.74 6.85 -11.78
N ALA A 130 -7.63 5.77 -12.56
CA ALA A 130 -8.48 5.56 -13.73
C ALA A 130 -9.96 5.52 -13.31
N PRO A 131 -10.88 6.20 -14.02
CA PRO A 131 -12.31 6.25 -13.69
C PRO A 131 -12.93 4.86 -13.49
N ALA A 132 -12.51 3.87 -14.29
CA ALA A 132 -12.99 2.50 -14.20
C ALA A 132 -12.52 1.72 -12.94
N LEU A 133 -11.55 2.22 -12.16
CA LEU A 133 -11.29 1.67 -10.82
C LEU A 133 -12.40 2.14 -9.85
N VAL A 134 -12.84 3.39 -9.99
CA VAL A 134 -13.79 4.04 -9.08
C VAL A 134 -15.16 3.37 -9.13
N GLU A 135 -15.60 2.85 -10.27
CA GLU A 135 -16.94 2.25 -10.43
C GLU A 135 -17.23 1.06 -9.52
N ARG A 136 -16.21 0.30 -9.13
CA ARG A 136 -16.36 -0.89 -8.27
C ARG A 136 -15.74 -0.69 -6.89
N LEU A 137 -15.20 0.48 -6.62
CA LEU A 137 -14.44 0.74 -5.42
C LEU A 137 -15.35 1.23 -4.30
N VAL A 138 -15.30 0.53 -3.16
CA VAL A 138 -15.84 1.00 -1.89
C VAL A 138 -14.64 1.43 -1.04
N LEU A 139 -14.34 2.73 -1.06
CA LEU A 139 -13.26 3.32 -0.27
C LEU A 139 -13.76 3.63 1.14
N VAL A 140 -13.11 3.05 2.14
CA VAL A 140 -13.39 3.36 3.55
C VAL A 140 -12.20 4.13 4.09
N ALA A 141 -12.43 5.36 4.54
CA ALA A 141 -11.40 6.25 5.05
C ALA A 141 -11.89 7.10 6.22
N PRO A 142 -11.00 7.54 7.13
CA PRO A 142 -11.38 8.42 8.22
C PRO A 142 -11.89 9.76 7.70
N HIS A 143 -12.91 10.30 8.39
CA HIS A 143 -13.39 11.65 8.12
C HIS A 143 -12.27 12.68 8.42
N PRO A 144 -12.15 13.79 7.67
CA PRO A 144 -11.15 14.83 7.94
C PRO A 144 -11.15 15.35 9.37
N ASP A 145 -12.33 15.49 10.00
CA ASP A 145 -12.45 15.95 11.40
C ASP A 145 -11.81 14.97 12.39
N PHE A 146 -11.92 13.66 12.14
CA PHE A 146 -11.20 12.67 12.94
C PHE A 146 -9.69 12.87 12.81
N VAL A 147 -9.19 13.05 11.59
CA VAL A 147 -7.75 13.28 11.35
C VAL A 147 -7.28 14.57 12.03
N ALA A 148 -8.07 15.64 11.97
CA ALA A 148 -7.78 16.90 12.64
C ALA A 148 -7.78 16.78 14.18
N SER A 149 -8.52 15.82 14.74
CA SER A 149 -8.56 15.54 16.18
C SER A 149 -7.33 14.77 16.70
N LEU A 150 -6.55 14.14 15.80
CA LEU A 150 -5.32 13.43 16.18
C LEU A 150 -4.26 14.42 16.67
N PRO A 151 -3.26 13.98 17.48
CA PRO A 151 -2.16 14.85 17.84
C PRO A 151 -1.45 15.39 16.59
N LEU A 152 -1.05 16.66 16.67
CA LEU A 152 -0.48 17.42 15.55
C LEU A 152 -1.46 17.61 14.35
N GLY A 153 -2.74 17.26 14.51
CA GLY A 153 -3.79 17.41 13.49
C GLY A 153 -3.58 16.55 12.25
N LYS A 154 -2.83 15.45 12.36
CA LYS A 154 -2.51 14.56 11.24
C LYS A 154 -2.23 13.13 11.69
N ILE A 155 -2.34 12.22 10.74
CA ILE A 155 -1.80 10.86 10.90
C ILE A 155 -0.27 10.94 10.90
N PRO A 156 0.43 10.22 11.80
CA PRO A 156 1.89 10.20 11.84
C PRO A 156 2.50 9.83 10.48
N ASP A 157 3.56 10.54 10.09
CA ASP A 157 4.22 10.34 8.80
C ASP A 157 5.75 10.46 8.91
N ARG A 158 6.45 10.21 7.81
CA ARG A 158 7.93 10.24 7.79
C ARG A 158 8.54 11.59 8.18
N GLY A 159 7.81 12.70 8.05
CA GLY A 159 8.26 14.02 8.46
C GLY A 159 8.43 14.15 9.97
N ASP A 160 7.82 13.24 10.74
CA ASP A 160 7.95 13.23 12.20
C ASP A 160 9.35 12.79 12.65
N PHE A 161 10.08 12.01 11.85
CA PHE A 161 11.47 11.65 12.14
C PHE A 161 12.42 12.86 12.14
N THR A 162 12.06 13.93 11.43
CA THR A 162 12.86 15.16 11.37
C THR A 162 12.39 16.23 12.36
N LYS A 163 11.22 16.05 12.97
CA LYS A 163 10.54 17.09 13.77
C LYS A 163 10.39 16.74 15.25
N LEU A 164 10.35 15.45 15.58
CA LEU A 164 10.08 14.96 16.92
C LEU A 164 11.22 14.07 17.40
N GLU A 165 11.53 14.16 18.69
CA GLU A 165 12.43 13.22 19.33
C GLU A 165 11.82 11.82 19.35
N THR A 166 12.67 10.80 19.52
CA THR A 166 12.23 9.40 19.39
C THR A 166 11.10 9.03 20.37
N GLU A 167 11.20 9.44 21.62
CA GLU A 167 10.16 9.18 22.63
C GLU A 167 8.85 9.89 22.29
N GLU A 168 8.91 11.16 21.88
CA GLU A 168 7.73 11.93 21.49
C GLU A 168 7.05 11.33 20.25
N ARG A 169 7.83 10.92 19.26
CA ARG A 169 7.33 10.26 18.05
C ARG A 169 6.64 8.94 18.39
N LEU A 170 7.22 8.13 19.27
CA LEU A 170 6.63 6.87 19.71
C LEU A 170 5.33 7.11 20.50
N ALA A 171 5.30 8.11 21.38
CA ALA A 171 4.12 8.49 22.12
C ALA A 171 2.98 8.96 21.19
N ASN A 172 3.31 9.83 20.22
CA ASN A 172 2.36 10.29 19.20
C ASN A 172 1.79 9.12 18.38
N TRP A 173 2.67 8.23 17.90
CA TRP A 173 2.28 7.05 17.12
C TRP A 173 1.36 6.11 17.92
N ARG A 174 1.69 5.81 19.18
CA ARG A 174 0.84 4.99 20.07
C ARG A 174 -0.52 5.63 20.32
N CYS A 175 -0.57 6.94 20.52
CA CYS A 175 -1.82 7.67 20.67
C CYS A 175 -2.69 7.53 19.42
N CYS A 176 -2.14 7.79 18.23
CA CYS A 176 -2.87 7.65 16.97
C CYS A 176 -3.35 6.21 16.71
N LEU A 177 -2.54 5.21 17.07
CA LEU A 177 -2.94 3.80 17.02
C LEU A 177 -4.15 3.52 17.90
N ALA A 178 -4.11 3.96 19.16
CA ALA A 178 -5.21 3.77 20.10
C ALA A 178 -6.49 4.47 19.62
N ARG A 179 -6.37 5.69 19.06
CA ARG A 179 -7.50 6.40 18.44
C ARG A 179 -8.09 5.64 17.24
N GLY A 180 -7.30 4.80 16.57
CA GLY A 180 -7.77 3.94 15.48
C GLY A 180 -8.82 2.91 15.92
N GLU A 181 -8.78 2.46 17.17
CA GLU A 181 -9.79 1.55 17.74
C GLU A 181 -11.18 2.20 17.72
N GLU A 182 -11.28 3.51 17.95
CA GLU A 182 -12.57 4.23 17.90
C GLU A 182 -13.22 4.13 16.51
N LEU A 183 -12.41 4.15 15.44
CA LEU A 183 -12.92 3.96 14.07
C LEU A 183 -13.36 2.52 13.84
N ALA A 184 -12.59 1.55 14.35
CA ALA A 184 -12.93 0.13 14.21
C ALA A 184 -14.24 -0.19 14.96
N GLU A 185 -14.39 0.30 16.19
CA GLU A 185 -15.59 0.16 17.00
C GLU A 185 -16.79 0.86 16.34
N ALA A 186 -16.63 2.10 15.88
CA ALA A 186 -17.70 2.84 15.20
C ALA A 186 -18.15 2.12 13.91
N PHE A 187 -17.21 1.64 13.11
CA PHE A 187 -17.52 0.88 11.89
C PHE A 187 -18.21 -0.44 12.20
N ALA A 188 -17.72 -1.20 13.18
CA ALA A 188 -18.32 -2.47 13.60
C ALA A 188 -19.74 -2.27 14.13
N ALA A 189 -19.97 -1.25 14.97
CA ALA A 189 -21.28 -0.90 15.50
C ALA A 189 -22.26 -0.50 14.39
N GLN A 190 -21.81 0.29 13.42
CA GLN A 190 -22.62 0.68 12.26
C GLN A 190 -23.05 -0.54 11.44
N VAL A 191 -22.11 -1.41 11.09
CA VAL A 191 -22.38 -2.57 10.22
C VAL A 191 -23.25 -3.62 10.94
N ALA A 192 -23.09 -3.80 12.26
CA ALA A 192 -23.90 -4.73 13.05
C ALA A 192 -25.27 -4.16 13.47
N GLY A 193 -25.50 -2.86 13.25
CA GLY A 193 -26.74 -2.19 13.60
C GLY A 193 -27.94 -2.65 12.76
N PRO A 194 -29.17 -2.38 13.23
CA PRO A 194 -30.39 -2.74 12.50
C PRO A 194 -30.57 -1.95 11.19
N ASP A 195 -29.93 -0.78 11.09
CA ASP A 195 -29.84 0.02 9.87
C ASP A 195 -28.37 0.42 9.62
N PRO A 196 -27.62 -0.35 8.82
CA PRO A 196 -26.23 -0.06 8.49
C PRO A 196 -26.02 1.23 7.67
N LEU A 197 -27.09 1.85 7.17
CA LEU A 197 -27.04 3.11 6.42
C LEU A 197 -27.42 4.32 7.28
N ALA A 198 -27.74 4.13 8.56
CA ALA A 198 -28.09 5.20 9.46
C ALA A 198 -26.98 6.27 9.51
N GLY A 199 -27.32 7.54 9.25
CA GLY A 199 -26.36 8.65 9.29
C GLY A 199 -25.42 8.74 8.08
N VAL A 200 -25.53 7.86 7.08
CA VAL A 200 -24.79 7.97 5.82
C VAL A 200 -25.36 9.11 4.99
N SER A 201 -24.52 10.06 4.59
CA SER A 201 -24.85 11.10 3.63
C SER A 201 -24.32 10.72 2.24
N VAL A 202 -25.14 10.96 1.21
CA VAL A 202 -24.74 10.86 -0.20
C VAL A 202 -24.65 12.28 -0.73
N SER A 203 -23.45 12.70 -1.12
CA SER A 203 -23.18 14.02 -1.70
C SER A 203 -22.97 13.96 -3.21
#